data_AF-A0A154MQH4-F1
#
_entry.id   AF-A0A154MQH4-F1
#
_cell.length_a   1.000
_cell.length_b   1.000
_cell.length_c   1.000
_cell.angle_alpha   90.00
_cell.angle_beta   90.00
_cell.angle_gamma   90.00
#
_symmetry.space_group_name_H-M   'P 1'
#
loop_
_entity.id
_entity.type
_entity.pdbx_description
1 polymer ?
#
loop_
_entity_poly.entity_id
_entity_poly.type
_entity_poly.pdbx_seq_one_letter_code
_entity_poly.pdbx_strand_id
1 'polypeptide(L)'
;MADPVLKKLLTATAFIVLSTTVTAPAQAVPAYYQQTVTGSTLAECNAAGSQLAQQKRAQGYLVTWTGCGHQGFGYVGLVSWSD
;
A
#
# COMPACT_ATOMS: atom_id res chain seq x y z
N MET A 1 -2.72 -21.01 76.84
CA MET A 1 -3.65 -21.84 76.05
C MET A 1 -4.21 -20.98 74.93
N ALA A 2 -4.09 -21.51 73.70
CA ALA A 2 -4.78 -21.15 72.45
C ALA A 2 -4.50 -19.78 71.78
N ASP A 3 -3.55 -19.79 70.85
CA ASP A 3 -3.55 -18.97 69.63
C ASP A 3 -4.91 -19.04 68.92
N PRO A 4 -5.43 -17.91 68.42
CA PRO A 4 -6.44 -17.94 67.39
C PRO A 4 -5.88 -17.46 66.04
N VAL A 5 -5.83 -18.43 65.12
CA VAL A 5 -6.39 -18.27 63.78
C VAL A 5 -5.59 -17.41 62.81
N LEU A 6 -4.67 -18.08 62.12
CA LEU A 6 -4.75 -18.27 60.67
C LEU A 6 -5.88 -17.46 59.99
N LYS A 7 -5.60 -16.21 59.61
CA LYS A 7 -6.47 -15.48 58.68
C LYS A 7 -5.64 -14.64 57.73
N LYS A 8 -5.32 -15.28 56.59
CA LYS A 8 -5.25 -14.68 55.26
C LYS A 8 -4.16 -13.60 55.13
N LEU A 9 -2.92 -13.94 54.81
CA LEU A 9 -2.49 -14.29 53.44
C LEU A 9 -3.38 -13.59 52.40
N LEU A 10 -2.91 -12.46 51.88
CA LEU A 10 -3.28 -11.90 50.56
C LEU A 10 -2.28 -10.77 50.25
N THR A 11 -1.04 -11.16 49.97
CA THR A 11 -0.06 -10.31 49.31
C THR A 11 -0.57 -10.06 47.90
N ALA A 12 -1.27 -8.95 47.68
CA ALA A 12 -1.74 -8.54 46.37
C ALA A 12 -0.54 -8.18 45.49
N THR A 13 -0.02 -9.16 44.75
CA THR A 13 0.97 -8.93 43.71
C THR A 13 0.24 -8.36 42.51
N ALA A 14 0.29 -7.04 42.34
CA ALA A 14 -0.20 -6.37 41.15
C ALA A 14 0.71 -6.74 39.96
N PHE A 15 0.29 -7.71 39.15
CA PHE A 15 0.86 -7.94 37.84
C PHE A 15 0.42 -6.81 36.92
N ILE A 16 1.25 -5.77 36.79
CA ILE A 16 1.13 -4.85 35.66
C ILE A 16 1.66 -5.61 34.45
N VAL A 17 0.78 -6.37 33.79
CA VAL A 17 1.05 -6.90 32.45
C VAL A 17 0.99 -5.69 31.53
N LEU A 18 2.15 -5.06 31.32
CA LEU A 18 2.30 -4.09 30.25
C LEU A 18 2.26 -4.88 28.94
N SER A 19 1.06 -5.03 28.38
CA SER A 19 0.85 -5.58 27.05
C SER A 19 1.56 -4.66 26.06
N THR A 20 2.83 -4.94 25.76
CA THR A 20 3.50 -4.34 24.63
C THR A 20 2.83 -4.90 23.39
N THR A 21 1.85 -4.17 22.87
CA THR A 21 1.35 -4.42 21.52
C THR A 21 2.52 -4.19 20.59
N VAL A 22 3.15 -5.26 20.13
CA VAL A 22 4.02 -5.21 18.97
C VAL A 22 3.10 -4.86 17.81
N THR A 23 2.93 -3.57 17.54
CA THR A 23 2.46 -3.11 16.24
C THR A 23 3.54 -3.52 15.26
N ALA A 24 3.43 -4.74 14.73
CA ALA A 24 4.12 -5.08 13.51
C ALA A 24 3.82 -3.94 12.53
N PRO A 25 4.83 -3.35 11.86
CA PRO A 25 4.53 -2.35 10.84
C PRO A 25 3.57 -3.04 9.87
N ALA A 26 2.37 -2.47 9.72
CA ALA A 26 1.46 -2.90 8.69
C ALA A 26 2.28 -2.78 7.40
N GLN A 27 2.68 -3.91 6.84
CA GLN A 27 3.43 -3.91 5.61
C GLN A 27 2.51 -3.26 4.60
N ALA A 28 2.81 -2.00 4.25
CA ALA A 28 2.11 -1.30 3.20
C ALA A 28 2.36 -2.13 1.94
N VAL A 29 1.38 -2.94 1.55
CA VAL A 29 1.43 -3.67 0.29
C VAL A 29 1.34 -2.57 -0.78
N PRO A 30 2.35 -2.45 -1.66
CA PRO A 30 2.30 -1.44 -2.70
C PRO A 30 1.05 -1.68 -3.54
N ALA A 31 0.23 -0.65 -3.67
CA ALA A 31 -0.94 -0.66 -4.54
C ALA A 31 -0.48 -0.44 -5.98
N TYR A 32 -0.92 -1.32 -6.86
CA TYR A 32 -0.61 -1.25 -8.28
C TYR A 32 -1.80 -0.71 -9.05
N TYR A 33 -1.53 0.24 -9.93
CA TYR A 33 -2.53 0.91 -10.75
C TYR A 33 -2.15 0.79 -12.22
N GLN A 34 -3.17 0.75 -13.06
CA GLN A 34 -3.01 0.70 -14.51
C GLN A 34 -4.12 1.48 -15.19
N GLN A 35 -3.78 2.19 -16.25
CA GLN A 35 -4.74 2.93 -17.05
C GLN A 35 -4.43 2.79 -18.54
N THR A 36 -5.48 2.56 -19.32
CA THR A 36 -5.42 2.51 -20.78
C THR A 36 -5.34 3.90 -21.37
N VAL A 37 -4.50 4.07 -22.38
CA VAL A 37 -4.41 5.25 -23.24
C VAL A 37 -4.66 4.83 -24.69
N THR A 38 -5.22 5.72 -25.50
CA THR A 38 -5.53 5.44 -26.91
C THR A 38 -5.05 6.57 -27.81
N GLY A 39 -4.79 6.25 -29.07
CA GLY A 39 -4.46 7.21 -30.11
C GLY A 39 -4.80 6.66 -31.50
N SER A 40 -5.10 7.56 -32.44
CA SER A 40 -5.33 7.19 -33.85
C SER A 40 -4.02 6.82 -34.53
N THR A 41 -2.90 7.34 -34.02
CA THR A 41 -1.54 7.00 -34.45
C THR A 41 -0.67 6.53 -33.29
N LEU A 42 0.45 5.87 -33.59
CA LEU A 42 1.42 5.45 -32.58
C LEU A 42 1.95 6.66 -31.79
N ALA A 43 2.18 7.77 -32.48
CA ALA A 43 2.68 9.00 -31.87
C ALA A 43 1.67 9.61 -30.88
N GLU A 44 0.39 9.65 -31.25
CA GLU A 44 -0.67 10.13 -30.35
C GLU A 44 -0.78 9.27 -29.08
N CYS A 45 -0.77 7.94 -29.23
CA CYS A 45 -0.82 7.06 -28.08
C CYS A 45 0.40 7.25 -27.16
N ASN A 46 1.61 7.31 -27.75
CA ASN A 46 2.85 7.53 -26.98
C ASN A 46 2.87 8.88 -26.27
N ALA A 47 2.35 9.94 -26.90
CA ALA A 47 2.22 11.25 -26.29
C ALA A 47 1.25 11.21 -25.10
N ALA A 48 0.07 10.61 -25.26
CA ALA A 48 -0.91 10.44 -24.18
C ALA A 48 -0.34 9.62 -23.01
N GLY A 49 0.34 8.51 -23.31
CA GLY A 49 1.01 7.68 -22.30
C GLY A 49 2.11 8.44 -21.55
N SER A 50 2.93 9.22 -22.27
CA SER A 50 4.00 10.02 -21.67
C SER A 50 3.46 11.13 -20.77
N GLN A 51 2.39 11.81 -21.20
CA GLN A 51 1.73 12.85 -20.42
C GLN A 51 1.11 12.29 -19.14
N LEU A 52 0.42 11.14 -19.22
CA LEU A 52 -0.13 10.47 -18.04
C LEU A 52 0.99 10.03 -17.09
N ALA A 53 2.07 9.45 -17.62
CA ALA A 53 3.22 9.05 -16.81
C ALA A 53 3.86 10.25 -16.08
N GLN A 54 4.03 11.39 -16.75
CA GLN A 54 4.51 12.62 -16.12
C GLN A 54 3.55 13.12 -15.03
N GLN A 55 2.24 13.08 -15.27
CA GLN A 55 1.24 13.45 -14.28
C GLN A 55 1.30 12.56 -13.04
N LYS A 56 1.47 11.24 -13.20
CA LYS A 56 1.55 10.30 -12.07
C LYS A 56 2.84 10.47 -11.26
N ARG A 57 3.97 10.71 -11.93
CA ARG A 57 5.21 11.08 -11.24
C ARG A 57 5.05 12.39 -10.44
N ALA A 58 4.39 13.39 -11.00
CA ALA A 58 4.12 14.65 -10.31
C ALA A 58 3.17 14.49 -9.10
N GLN A 59 2.33 13.45 -9.10
CA GLN A 59 1.47 13.06 -7.98
C GLN A 59 2.21 12.23 -6.91
N GLY A 60 3.48 11.88 -7.13
CA GLY A 60 4.29 11.09 -6.20
C GLY A 60 4.29 9.59 -6.47
N TYR A 61 3.62 9.11 -7.51
CA TYR A 61 3.63 7.69 -7.86
C TYR A 61 4.89 7.27 -8.62
N LEU A 62 5.33 6.04 -8.40
CA LEU A 62 6.36 5.39 -9.20
C LEU A 62 5.74 4.80 -10.48
N VAL A 63 6.01 5.40 -11.64
CA VAL A 63 5.61 4.82 -12.93
C VAL A 63 6.50 3.63 -13.26
N THR A 64 5.90 2.44 -13.36
CA THR A 64 6.57 1.17 -13.60
C THR A 64 6.53 0.73 -15.06
N TRP A 65 5.53 1.19 -15.83
CA TRP A 65 5.42 0.86 -17.25
C TRP A 65 4.70 1.94 -18.04
N THR A 66 5.11 2.13 -19.30
CA THR A 66 4.42 2.96 -20.30
C THR A 66 4.70 2.36 -21.67
N GLY A 67 3.66 2.09 -22.46
CA GLY A 67 3.86 1.56 -23.80
C GLY A 67 2.56 1.52 -24.61
N CYS A 68 2.70 1.68 -25.92
CA CYS A 68 1.62 1.65 -26.89
C CYS A 68 1.89 0.60 -27.96
N GLY A 69 0.84 -0.12 -28.36
CA GLY A 69 0.86 -1.10 -29.44
C GLY A 69 -0.32 -0.88 -30.41
N HIS A 70 -0.22 -1.45 -31.59
CA HIS A 70 -1.33 -1.43 -32.54
C HIS A 70 -2.37 -2.48 -32.13
N GLN A 71 -3.62 -2.07 -31.98
CA GLN A 71 -4.73 -2.96 -31.64
C GLN A 71 -5.97 -2.60 -32.49
N GLY A 72 -6.43 -3.56 -33.31
CA GLY A 72 -7.55 -3.34 -34.23
C GLY A 72 -7.25 -2.22 -35.23
N PHE A 73 -8.05 -1.16 -35.21
CA PHE A 73 -7.94 0.00 -36.13
C PHE A 73 -7.17 1.18 -35.54
N GLY A 74 -6.58 1.07 -34.34
CA GLY A 74 -5.90 2.17 -33.68
C GLY A 74 -4.73 1.73 -32.81
N TYR A 75 -4.19 2.65 -32.02
CA TYR A 75 -3.12 2.37 -31.07
C TYR A 75 -3.65 2.43 -29.65
N VAL A 76 -3.38 1.38 -28.89
CA VAL A 76 -3.79 1.23 -27.50
C VAL A 76 -2.54 1.01 -26.68
N GLY A 77 -2.43 1.73 -25.59
CA GLY A 77 -1.33 1.64 -24.64
C GLY A 77 -1.82 1.53 -23.23
N LEU A 78 -0.91 1.22 -22.33
CA LEU A 78 -1.15 1.19 -20.90
C LEU A 78 -0.09 2.04 -20.20
N VAL A 79 -0.46 2.59 -19.06
CA VAL A 79 0.47 3.23 -18.13
C VAL A 79 0.22 2.58 -16.77
N SER A 80 1.27 2.07 -16.15
CA SER A 80 1.19 1.40 -14.85
C SER A 80 2.07 2.12 -13.83
N TRP A 81 1.60 2.20 -12.58
CA TRP A 81 2.31 2.85 -11.48
C TRP A 81 1.99 2.21 -10.13
N SER A 82 2.81 2.51 -9.12
CA SER A 82 2.57 2.16 -7.71
C SER A 82 2.76 3.37 -6.79
N ASP A 83 2.23 3.29 -5.56
CA ASP A 83 2.68 4.15 -4.45
C ASP A 83 4.10 3.81 -3.98
#